data_AF-A0A0D2AID8-F1
#
_entry.id   AF-A0A0D2AID8-F1
#
_cell.length_a   1.000
_cell.length_b   1.000
_cell.length_c   1.000
_cell.angle_alpha   90.00
_cell.angle_beta   90.00
_cell.angle_gamma   90.00
#
_symmetry.space_group_name_H-M   'P 1'
#
loop_
_entity.id
_entity.type
_entity.pdbx_description
1 polymer ?
#
loop_
_entity_poly.entity_id
_entity_poly.type
_entity_poly.pdbx_seq_one_letter_code
_entity_poly.pdbx_strand_id
1 'polypeptide(L)'
;MAASNPSQLFLLADHIKLSLLERQRAISLNLAPNTQDAQISRSLDQLQSGIAALESQASGWDDPLNPTSEQQEFSEQVKRLKSQYSDLSLQFRGSQPNDPSTLTSPNDPALSADFSAASSRKPSKSVRFTDNPSASAAGPTQNKYAPYRDDPSDEEPPDHSQLSNQQIHEYHQEVLREQDEQLDRLGESIGRQRDLSIQIGNELDDHAMLLDEVDERVDRHQGQLDRANKGLNTFARKAKENWSLTVIILLIIILVLLIIITK
;
A
#
# COMPACT_ATOMS: atom_id res chain seq x y z
N MET A 1 -9.42 18.04 -12.11
CA MET A 1 -9.67 17.29 -10.88
C MET A 1 -10.17 15.92 -11.29
N ALA A 2 -9.43 14.86 -10.99
CA ALA A 2 -9.90 13.51 -11.26
C ALA A 2 -11.22 13.30 -10.50
N ALA A 3 -12.27 12.85 -11.18
CA ALA A 3 -13.51 12.49 -10.50
C ALA A 3 -13.19 11.31 -9.56
N SER A 4 -13.17 11.57 -8.25
CA SER A 4 -13.02 10.53 -7.25
C SER A 4 -14.24 9.63 -7.30
N ASN A 5 -14.05 8.32 -7.49
CA ASN A 5 -15.16 7.38 -7.48
C ASN A 5 -15.44 6.90 -6.04
N PRO A 6 -16.71 6.64 -5.67
CA PRO A 6 -17.04 6.17 -4.32
C PRO A 6 -16.36 4.84 -3.98
N SER A 7 -16.27 3.91 -4.94
CA SER A 7 -15.56 2.63 -4.77
C SER A 7 -14.08 2.79 -4.45
N GLN A 8 -13.40 3.74 -5.08
CA GLN A 8 -11.99 4.03 -4.81
C GLN A 8 -11.80 4.57 -3.38
N LEU A 9 -12.74 5.38 -2.89
CA LEU A 9 -12.69 5.88 -1.51
C LEU A 9 -12.97 4.77 -0.49
N PHE A 10 -13.81 3.78 -0.81
CA PHE A 10 -13.99 2.62 0.06
C PHE A 10 -12.73 1.75 0.17
N LEU A 11 -11.99 1.58 -0.93
CA LEU A 11 -10.70 0.89 -0.91
C LEU A 11 -9.65 1.69 -0.11
N LEU A 12 -9.61 3.01 -0.28
CA LEU A 12 -8.77 3.89 0.53
C LEU A 12 -9.12 3.77 2.03
N ALA A 13 -10.41 3.72 2.35
CA ALA A 13 -10.87 3.51 3.72
C ALA A 13 -10.40 2.15 4.27
N ASP A 14 -10.42 1.09 3.47
CA ASP A 14 -9.90 -0.22 3.88
C ASP A 14 -8.38 -0.22 4.10
N HIS A 15 -7.62 0.48 3.25
CA HIS A 15 -6.19 0.69 3.47
C HIS A 15 -5.91 1.43 4.79
N ILE A 16 -6.70 2.48 5.09
CA ILE A 16 -6.59 3.21 6.36
C ILE A 16 -6.88 2.29 7.54
N LYS A 17 -7.94 1.47 7.47
CA LYS A 17 -8.24 0.49 8.52
C LYS A 17 -7.08 -0.47 8.75
N LEU A 18 -6.49 -1.02 7.69
CA LEU A 18 -5.37 -1.95 7.79
C LEU A 18 -4.15 -1.29 8.44
N SER A 19 -3.82 -0.06 8.02
CA SER A 19 -2.74 0.72 8.63
C SER A 19 -2.99 1.05 10.10
N LEU A 20 -4.23 1.31 10.50
CA LEU A 20 -4.59 1.50 11.91
C LEU A 20 -4.47 0.21 12.73
N LEU A 21 -4.83 -0.94 12.18
CA LEU A 21 -4.64 -2.24 12.83
C LEU A 21 -3.15 -2.56 13.01
N GLU A 22 -2.34 -2.29 11.99
CA GLU A 22 -0.90 -2.49 12.04
C GLU A 22 -0.24 -1.56 13.06
N ARG A 23 -0.66 -0.29 13.11
CA ARG A 23 -0.26 0.65 14.16
C ARG A 23 -0.62 0.15 15.55
N GLN A 24 -1.86 -0.33 15.76
CA GLN A 24 -2.29 -0.90 17.04
C GLN A 24 -1.42 -2.11 17.44
N ARG A 25 -1.03 -2.93 16.46
CA ARG A 25 -0.11 -4.05 16.67
C ARG A 25 1.30 -3.57 17.03
N ALA A 26 1.85 -2.59 16.31
CA ALA A 26 3.16 -2.01 16.58
C ALA A 26 3.22 -1.41 17.99
N ILE A 27 2.17 -0.69 18.42
CA ILE A 27 2.02 -0.17 19.78
C ILE A 27 2.00 -1.32 20.80
N SER A 28 1.25 -2.40 20.53
CA SER A 28 1.19 -3.57 21.42
C SER A 28 2.53 -4.30 21.56
N LEU A 29 3.37 -4.22 20.52
CA LEU A 29 4.72 -4.81 20.49
C LEU A 29 5.80 -3.83 20.95
N ASN A 30 5.44 -2.60 21.34
CA ASN A 30 6.34 -1.53 21.75
C ASN A 30 7.39 -1.14 20.68
N LEU A 31 7.04 -1.24 19.40
CA LEU A 31 7.84 -0.76 18.27
C LEU A 31 7.61 0.74 18.04
N ALA A 32 8.62 1.44 17.49
CA ALA A 32 8.53 2.87 17.21
C ALA A 32 7.44 3.17 16.16
N PRO A 33 6.39 3.95 16.49
CA PRO A 33 5.20 4.13 15.64
C PRO A 33 5.35 5.20 14.54
N ASN A 34 6.50 5.87 14.45
CA ASN A 34 6.59 7.22 13.85
C ASN A 34 6.33 7.27 12.33
N THR A 35 6.66 6.22 11.58
CA THR A 35 6.52 6.24 10.10
C THR A 35 5.09 6.04 9.63
N GLN A 36 4.28 5.27 10.36
CA GLN A 36 2.90 4.97 9.98
C GLN A 36 1.96 6.15 10.23
N ASP A 37 2.21 6.93 11.28
CA ASP A 37 1.33 8.05 11.68
C ASP A 37 1.24 9.14 10.61
N ALA A 38 2.35 9.47 9.94
CA ALA A 38 2.38 10.47 8.86
C ALA A 38 1.72 9.99 7.56
N GLN A 39 1.67 8.68 7.32
CA GLN A 39 0.97 8.09 6.17
C GLN A 39 -0.54 8.00 6.44
N ILE A 40 -0.92 7.65 7.67
CA ILE A 40 -2.32 7.61 8.11
C ILE A 40 -2.94 9.02 8.06
N SER A 41 -2.23 10.06 8.50
CA SER A 41 -2.73 11.43 8.42
C SER A 41 -2.98 11.89 6.98
N ARG A 42 -2.02 11.66 6.07
CA ARG A 42 -2.16 12.00 4.64
C ARG A 42 -3.31 11.24 3.97
N SER A 43 -3.46 9.96 4.27
CA SER A 43 -4.56 9.15 3.70
C SER A 43 -5.93 9.54 4.25
N LEU A 44 -6.02 9.97 5.52
CA LEU A 44 -7.23 10.57 6.09
C LEU A 44 -7.58 11.90 5.41
N ASP A 45 -6.60 12.77 5.15
CA ASP A 45 -6.82 14.04 4.44
C ASP A 45 -7.26 13.80 2.98
N GLN A 46 -6.69 12.79 2.33
CA GLN A 46 -7.10 12.34 1.00
C GLN A 46 -8.54 11.81 0.99
N LEU A 47 -8.91 10.98 1.98
CA LEU A 47 -10.27 10.48 2.14
C LEU A 47 -11.25 11.62 2.38
N GLN A 48 -10.91 12.58 3.24
CA GLN A 48 -11.72 13.77 3.52
C GLN A 48 -11.94 14.61 2.27
N SER A 49 -10.87 14.90 1.52
CA SER A 49 -10.93 15.69 0.29
C SER A 49 -11.76 14.99 -0.79
N GLY A 50 -11.64 13.66 -0.90
CA GLY A 50 -12.46 12.84 -1.78
C GLY A 50 -13.94 12.85 -1.41
N ILE A 51 -14.28 12.74 -0.13
CA ILE A 51 -15.67 12.84 0.36
C ILE A 51 -16.24 14.22 0.04
N ALA A 52 -15.48 15.30 0.27
CA ALA A 52 -15.92 16.66 -0.05
C ALA A 52 -16.18 16.85 -1.55
N ALA A 53 -15.34 16.24 -2.41
CA ALA A 53 -15.56 16.24 -3.86
C ALA A 53 -16.86 15.50 -4.23
N LEU A 54 -17.13 14.32 -3.65
CA LEU A 54 -18.39 13.59 -3.86
C LEU A 54 -19.62 14.35 -3.34
N GLU A 55 -19.51 15.02 -2.18
CA GLU A 55 -20.60 15.86 -1.65
C GLU A 55 -20.90 17.04 -2.59
N SER A 56 -19.87 17.66 -3.17
CA SER A 56 -20.05 18.72 -4.17
C SER A 56 -20.71 18.21 -5.45
N GLN A 57 -20.41 16.97 -5.84
CA GLN A 57 -21.03 16.31 -6.99
C GLN A 57 -22.49 15.97 -6.72
N ALA A 58 -22.84 15.49 -5.52
CA ALA A 58 -24.22 15.24 -5.11
C ALA A 58 -25.05 16.54 -5.06
N SER A 59 -24.43 17.64 -4.64
CA SER A 59 -25.10 18.95 -4.54
C SER A 59 -25.38 19.61 -5.90
N GLY A 60 -24.71 19.15 -6.97
CA GLY A 60 -24.86 19.67 -8.33
C GLY A 60 -25.99 19.03 -9.15
N TRP A 61 -26.81 18.17 -8.55
CA TRP A 61 -27.94 17.54 -9.25
C TRP A 61 -29.13 18.51 -9.38
N ASP A 62 -29.66 18.64 -10.61
CA ASP A 62 -30.65 19.66 -11.00
C ASP A 62 -32.04 19.52 -10.35
N ASP A 63 -32.40 18.35 -9.78
CA ASP A 63 -33.72 18.11 -9.17
C ASP A 63 -33.63 17.49 -7.75
N PRO A 64 -33.66 18.32 -6.69
CA PRO A 64 -33.60 17.85 -5.30
C PRO A 64 -34.88 17.14 -4.82
N LEU A 65 -36.00 17.27 -5.54
CA LEU A 65 -37.31 16.75 -5.09
C LEU A 65 -37.62 15.36 -5.63
N ASN A 66 -36.92 14.91 -6.68
CA ASN A 66 -37.12 13.57 -7.25
C ASN A 66 -35.78 12.91 -7.67
N PRO A 67 -34.95 12.47 -6.71
CA PRO A 67 -33.67 11.86 -7.01
C PRO A 67 -33.85 10.49 -7.67
N THR A 68 -33.08 10.25 -8.73
CA THR A 68 -33.01 8.96 -9.43
C THR A 68 -32.47 7.88 -8.48
N SER A 69 -32.80 6.60 -8.70
CA SER A 69 -32.28 5.50 -7.84
C SER A 69 -30.76 5.52 -7.69
N GLU A 70 -30.03 5.80 -8.77
CA GLU A 70 -28.56 5.93 -8.75
C GLU A 70 -28.08 7.08 -7.86
N GLN A 71 -28.81 8.20 -7.84
CA GLN A 71 -28.53 9.36 -7.01
C GLN A 71 -28.77 9.05 -5.52
N GLN A 72 -29.82 8.29 -5.23
CA GLN A 72 -30.11 7.83 -3.87
C GLN A 72 -28.99 6.91 -3.37
N GLU A 73 -28.61 5.88 -4.16
CA GLU A 73 -27.51 4.97 -3.82
C GLU A 73 -26.19 5.70 -3.60
N PHE A 74 -25.86 6.65 -4.48
CA PHE A 74 -24.66 7.48 -4.34
C PHE A 74 -24.70 8.31 -3.05
N SER A 75 -25.84 8.91 -2.71
CA SER A 75 -25.99 9.68 -1.48
C SER A 75 -25.80 8.81 -0.23
N GLU A 76 -26.31 7.58 -0.24
CA GLU A 76 -26.12 6.62 0.85
C GLU A 76 -24.66 6.17 0.95
N GLN A 77 -23.99 5.94 -0.18
CA GLN A 77 -22.55 5.64 -0.21
C GLN A 77 -21.72 6.78 0.39
N VAL A 78 -22.04 8.04 0.08
CA VAL A 78 -21.35 9.22 0.65
C VAL A 78 -21.61 9.33 2.15
N LYS A 79 -22.84 9.13 2.62
CA LYS A 79 -23.16 9.11 4.07
C LYS A 79 -22.37 8.02 4.80
N ARG A 80 -22.29 6.81 4.23
CA ARG A 80 -21.50 5.70 4.78
C ARG A 80 -20.02 6.06 4.87
N LEU A 81 -19.43 6.60 3.80
CA LEU A 81 -18.02 7.05 3.80
C LEU A 81 -17.76 8.11 4.87
N LYS A 82 -18.69 9.04 5.07
CA LYS A 82 -18.60 10.08 6.10
C LYS A 82 -18.60 9.51 7.52
N SER A 83 -19.49 8.55 7.80
CA SER A 83 -19.50 7.85 9.08
C SER A 83 -18.17 7.13 9.32
N GLN A 84 -17.70 6.38 8.33
CA GLN A 84 -16.44 5.65 8.41
C GLN A 84 -15.24 6.58 8.63
N TYR A 85 -15.15 7.69 7.89
CA TYR A 85 -14.12 8.70 8.11
C TYR A 85 -14.15 9.22 9.56
N SER A 86 -15.33 9.52 10.10
CA SER A 86 -15.45 9.98 11.48
C SER A 86 -14.91 8.95 12.48
N ASP A 87 -15.25 7.66 12.30
CA ASP A 87 -14.80 6.59 13.17
C ASP A 87 -13.29 6.36 13.06
N LEU A 88 -12.74 6.32 11.83
CA LEU A 88 -11.31 6.16 11.59
C LEU A 88 -10.51 7.34 12.17
N SER A 89 -11.03 8.55 12.04
CA SER A 89 -10.41 9.75 12.61
C SER A 89 -10.39 9.73 14.14
N LEU A 90 -11.48 9.26 14.77
CA LEU A 90 -11.58 9.10 16.22
C LEU A 90 -10.57 8.06 16.71
N GLN A 91 -10.49 6.91 16.05
CA GLN A 91 -9.57 5.83 16.40
C GLN A 91 -8.09 6.22 16.22
N PHE A 92 -7.77 6.96 15.15
CA PHE A 92 -6.42 7.48 14.94
C PHE A 92 -5.99 8.39 16.09
N ARG A 93 -6.90 9.26 16.55
CA ARG A 93 -6.70 10.15 17.71
C ARG A 93 -6.75 9.42 19.06
N GLY A 94 -6.99 8.11 19.09
CA GLY A 94 -7.09 7.32 20.32
C GLY A 94 -8.41 7.50 21.08
N SER A 95 -9.44 8.03 20.43
CA SER A 95 -10.79 8.18 20.98
C SER A 95 -11.67 6.97 20.66
N GLN A 96 -12.73 6.74 21.46
CA GLN A 96 -13.70 5.67 21.20
C GLN A 96 -14.47 5.95 19.90
N PRO A 97 -14.52 5.01 18.94
CA PRO A 97 -15.34 5.17 17.74
C PRO A 97 -16.83 5.05 18.07
N ASN A 98 -17.70 5.57 17.20
CA ASN A 98 -19.14 5.34 17.32
C ASN A 98 -19.50 3.91 16.95
N ASP A 99 -18.80 3.33 15.97
CA ASP A 99 -18.91 1.92 15.60
C ASP A 99 -17.54 1.21 15.70
N PRO A 100 -17.36 0.29 16.68
CA PRO A 100 -16.12 -0.47 16.83
C PRO A 100 -15.88 -1.47 15.70
N SER A 101 -16.94 -1.87 14.97
CA SER A 101 -16.82 -2.84 13.87
C SER A 101 -16.18 -2.24 12.61
N THR A 102 -16.09 -0.91 12.52
CA THR A 102 -15.52 -0.20 11.37
C THR A 102 -14.06 -0.59 11.11
N LEU A 103 -13.26 -0.91 12.12
CA LEU A 103 -11.87 -1.37 11.93
C LEU A 103 -11.77 -2.84 11.55
N THR A 104 -12.69 -3.65 12.05
CA THR A 104 -12.58 -5.12 11.98
C THR A 104 -13.26 -5.69 10.74
N SER A 105 -14.16 -4.93 10.12
CA SER A 105 -14.90 -5.33 8.93
C SER A 105 -14.42 -4.57 7.69
N PRO A 106 -13.89 -5.27 6.67
CA PRO A 106 -13.52 -4.63 5.42
C PRO A 106 -14.77 -4.23 4.62
N ASN A 107 -14.64 -3.19 3.80
CA ASN A 107 -15.67 -2.84 2.82
C ASN A 107 -15.64 -3.80 1.62
N ASP A 108 -14.45 -4.27 1.24
CA ASP A 108 -14.25 -5.32 0.23
C ASP A 108 -14.04 -6.70 0.90
N PRO A 109 -14.91 -7.71 0.65
CA PRO A 109 -14.77 -9.04 1.22
C PRO A 109 -13.46 -9.75 0.84
N ALA A 110 -12.82 -9.38 -0.28
CA ALA A 110 -11.54 -9.97 -0.69
C ALA A 110 -10.41 -9.69 0.32
N LEU A 111 -10.50 -8.59 1.09
CA LEU A 111 -9.49 -8.19 2.07
C LEU A 111 -9.70 -8.85 3.45
N SER A 112 -10.71 -9.70 3.61
CA SER A 112 -11.02 -10.35 4.90
C SER A 112 -9.86 -11.14 5.52
N ALA A 113 -9.02 -11.78 4.69
CA ALA A 113 -7.84 -12.50 5.15
C ALA A 113 -6.78 -11.55 5.75
N ASP A 114 -6.53 -10.41 5.10
CA ASP A 114 -5.54 -9.42 5.53
C ASP A 114 -5.96 -8.76 6.85
N PHE A 115 -7.24 -8.44 6.99
CA PHE A 115 -7.80 -7.90 8.24
C PHE A 115 -7.70 -8.91 9.39
N SER A 116 -7.95 -10.19 9.11
CA SER A 116 -7.80 -11.27 10.09
C SER A 116 -6.34 -11.41 10.53
N ALA A 117 -5.39 -11.32 9.58
CA ALA A 117 -3.97 -11.37 9.86
C ALA A 117 -3.50 -10.16 10.69
N ALA A 118 -3.93 -8.95 10.33
CA ALA A 118 -3.58 -7.71 11.01
C ALA A 118 -4.15 -7.64 12.44
N SER A 119 -5.35 -8.16 12.66
CA SER A 119 -5.94 -8.28 14.00
C SER A 119 -5.29 -9.38 14.85
N SER A 120 -4.53 -10.30 14.25
CA SER A 120 -3.95 -11.44 14.97
C SER A 120 -2.71 -11.01 15.80
N ARG A 121 -2.80 -11.19 17.12
CA ARG A 121 -1.77 -10.79 18.09
C ARG A 121 -0.57 -11.75 18.21
N LYS A 122 -0.38 -12.68 17.28
CA LYS A 122 0.70 -13.66 17.42
C LYS A 122 2.05 -12.97 17.12
N PRO A 123 3.04 -13.02 18.02
CA PRO A 123 4.36 -12.48 17.76
C PRO A 123 5.02 -13.34 16.67
N SER A 124 5.46 -12.71 15.57
CA SER A 124 6.36 -13.35 14.63
C SER A 124 7.71 -13.51 15.33
N LYS A 125 8.19 -14.76 15.46
CA LYS A 125 9.49 -15.08 16.05
C LYS A 125 10.59 -14.38 15.22
N SER A 126 11.23 -13.34 15.74
CA SER A 126 12.34 -12.65 15.08
C SER A 126 13.68 -13.29 15.44
N VAL A 127 14.48 -13.64 14.44
CA VAL A 127 15.82 -14.25 14.58
C VAL A 127 16.87 -13.22 14.13
N ARG A 128 17.96 -13.05 14.90
CA ARG A 128 18.95 -11.96 14.78
C ARG A 128 20.33 -12.58 14.53
N PHE A 129 21.08 -12.13 13.52
CA PHE A 129 22.46 -12.59 13.27
C PHE A 129 23.35 -11.51 12.68
N THR A 130 24.66 -11.75 12.59
CA THR A 130 25.83 -10.91 12.23
C THR A 130 26.69 -11.54 11.09
N ASP A 131 27.31 -10.71 10.23
CA ASP A 131 27.83 -10.96 8.85
C ASP A 131 29.21 -11.66 8.68
N ASN A 132 29.26 -12.65 7.75
CA ASN A 132 30.08 -12.81 6.50
C ASN A 132 31.64 -12.64 6.50
N PRO A 133 32.42 -12.99 5.45
CA PRO A 133 32.22 -13.82 4.23
C PRO A 133 33.35 -14.82 3.87
N SER A 134 33.06 -15.88 3.10
CA SER A 134 33.63 -16.11 1.74
C SER A 134 33.54 -17.58 1.27
N ALA A 135 33.09 -17.72 0.02
CA ALA A 135 33.41 -18.77 -0.97
C ALA A 135 32.39 -19.91 -1.21
N SER A 136 31.49 -19.60 -2.16
CA SER A 136 31.40 -20.26 -3.47
C SER A 136 30.87 -21.71 -3.63
N ALA A 137 29.78 -21.76 -4.42
CA ALA A 137 29.60 -22.54 -5.66
C ALA A 137 29.29 -24.06 -5.62
N ALA A 138 28.14 -24.35 -6.28
CA ALA A 138 27.80 -25.51 -7.11
C ALA A 138 27.36 -26.83 -6.45
N GLY A 139 26.12 -27.26 -6.73
CA GLY A 139 25.63 -28.64 -6.53
C GLY A 139 24.17 -28.75 -6.07
N PRO A 140 23.42 -29.81 -6.44
CA PRO A 140 21.97 -29.76 -6.70
C PRO A 140 21.10 -29.64 -5.45
N THR A 141 20.05 -28.82 -5.58
CA THR A 141 19.10 -28.40 -4.53
C THR A 141 18.20 -29.54 -4.07
N GLN A 142 18.71 -30.40 -3.20
CA GLN A 142 17.88 -31.16 -2.29
C GLN A 142 17.52 -30.20 -1.16
N ASN A 143 16.24 -29.84 -1.02
CA ASN A 143 15.73 -28.96 0.03
C ASN A 143 16.05 -29.57 1.42
N LYS A 144 17.24 -29.29 1.94
CA LYS A 144 17.71 -29.66 3.28
C LYS A 144 17.20 -28.73 4.39
N TYR A 145 16.39 -27.74 4.03
CA TYR A 145 15.81 -26.80 4.98
C TYR A 145 14.29 -27.00 5.03
N ALA A 146 13.90 -28.11 5.65
CA ALA A 146 12.54 -28.24 6.16
C ALA A 146 12.39 -27.30 7.38
N PRO A 147 11.25 -26.60 7.55
CA PRO A 147 10.98 -25.82 8.74
C PRO A 147 11.14 -26.70 9.99
N TYR A 148 11.87 -26.21 11.00
CA TYR A 148 12.03 -26.91 12.28
C TYR A 148 10.64 -27.28 12.83
N ARG A 149 10.39 -28.59 13.00
CA ARG A 149 9.19 -29.14 13.65
C ARG A 149 9.58 -29.58 15.06
N ASP A 150 8.81 -29.16 16.05
CA ASP A 150 8.97 -29.59 17.44
C ASP A 150 8.52 -31.05 17.67
N ASP A 151 7.97 -31.70 16.64
CA ASP A 151 7.61 -33.11 16.64
C ASP A 151 8.79 -33.89 16.03
N PRO A 152 9.62 -34.57 16.83
CA PRO A 152 10.62 -35.45 16.28
C PRO A 152 9.86 -36.48 15.45
N SER A 153 10.16 -36.57 14.15
CA SER A 153 9.69 -37.69 13.35
C SER A 153 9.93 -38.99 14.13
N ASP A 154 8.98 -39.92 14.07
CA ASP A 154 9.03 -41.27 14.63
C ASP A 154 10.18 -42.13 14.05
N GLU A 155 11.36 -41.57 13.82
CA GLU A 155 12.60 -42.30 13.64
C GLU A 155 12.99 -42.81 15.03
N GLU A 156 12.72 -44.10 15.25
CA GLU A 156 13.20 -44.81 16.43
C GLU A 156 14.69 -44.48 16.64
N PRO A 157 15.09 -44.09 17.87
CA PRO A 157 16.49 -43.85 18.15
C PRO A 157 17.28 -45.12 17.80
N PRO A 158 18.45 -44.99 17.15
CA PRO A 158 19.22 -46.14 16.71
C PRO A 158 19.43 -47.11 17.88
N ASP A 159 19.13 -48.39 17.67
CA ASP A 159 19.25 -49.41 18.71
C ASP A 159 20.74 -49.64 19.05
N HIS A 160 21.19 -49.04 20.15
CA HIS A 160 22.57 -49.14 20.63
C HIS A 160 22.79 -50.35 21.55
N SER A 161 21.80 -51.24 21.74
CA SER A 161 21.87 -52.36 22.70
C SER A 161 22.99 -53.37 22.41
N GLN A 162 23.50 -53.41 21.17
CA GLN A 162 24.55 -54.33 20.72
C GLN A 162 25.95 -53.68 20.64
N LEU A 163 26.09 -52.39 20.95
CA LEU A 163 27.35 -51.65 20.84
C LEU A 163 28.04 -51.55 22.21
N SER A 164 29.37 -51.66 22.21
CA SER A 164 30.16 -51.39 23.42
C SER A 164 30.15 -49.89 23.76
N ASN A 165 30.29 -49.53 25.04
CA ASN A 165 30.35 -48.13 25.48
C ASN A 165 31.39 -47.29 24.71
N GLN A 166 32.49 -47.92 24.27
CA GLN A 166 33.55 -47.27 23.53
C GLN A 166 33.13 -46.95 22.09
N GLN A 167 32.41 -47.86 21.43
CA GLN A 167 31.83 -47.65 20.11
C GLN A 167 30.69 -46.62 20.13
N ILE A 168 29.89 -46.59 21.19
CA ILE A 168 28.85 -45.56 21.39
C ILE A 168 29.51 -44.18 21.54
N HIS A 169 30.62 -44.10 22.29
CA HIS A 169 31.34 -42.84 22.45
C HIS A 169 31.93 -42.31 21.13
N GLU A 170 32.56 -43.18 20.34
CA GLU A 170 33.09 -42.81 19.01
C GLU A 170 31.96 -42.38 18.07
N TYR A 171 30.83 -43.08 18.07
CA TYR A 171 29.65 -42.69 17.28
C TYR A 171 29.12 -41.31 17.67
N HIS A 172 28.96 -41.05 18.97
CA HIS A 172 28.50 -39.75 19.46
C HIS A 172 29.50 -38.63 19.15
N GLN A 173 30.81 -38.89 19.20
CA GLN A 173 31.82 -37.91 18.80
C GLN A 173 31.72 -37.56 17.31
N GLU A 174 31.46 -38.54 16.45
CA GLU A 174 31.29 -38.29 15.02
C GLU A 174 30.00 -37.52 14.72
N VAL A 175 28.89 -37.87 15.39
CA VAL A 175 27.62 -37.13 15.27
C VAL A 175 27.76 -35.69 15.74
N LEU A 176 28.44 -35.45 16.87
CA LEU A 176 28.68 -34.08 17.36
C LEU A 176 29.55 -33.30 16.38
N ARG A 177 30.56 -33.94 15.78
CA ARG A 177 31.43 -33.32 14.77
C ARG A 177 30.65 -32.96 13.50
N GLU A 178 29.74 -33.82 13.07
CA GLU A 178 28.88 -33.56 11.91
C GLU A 178 27.86 -32.45 12.17
N GLN A 179 27.32 -32.39 13.39
CA GLN A 179 26.43 -31.30 13.80
C GLN A 179 27.15 -29.96 13.87
N ASP A 180 28.36 -29.91 14.43
CA ASP A 180 29.17 -28.68 14.43
C ASP A 180 29.43 -28.20 12.99
N GLU A 181 29.76 -29.11 12.05
CA GLU A 181 29.98 -28.74 10.65
C GLU A 181 28.69 -28.21 9.97
N GLN A 182 27.52 -28.73 10.35
CA GLN A 182 26.22 -28.22 9.89
C GLN A 182 25.91 -26.84 10.47
N LEU A 183 26.23 -26.61 11.75
CA LEU A 183 26.04 -25.33 12.42
C LEU A 183 26.94 -24.23 11.81
N ASP A 184 28.17 -24.58 11.44
CA ASP A 184 29.10 -23.66 10.75
C ASP A 184 28.53 -23.21 9.39
N ARG A 185 28.01 -24.16 8.59
CA ARG A 185 27.37 -23.85 7.30
C ARG A 185 26.10 -23.01 7.45
N LEU A 186 25.32 -23.29 8.48
CA LEU A 186 24.11 -22.52 8.78
C LEU A 186 24.48 -21.08 9.16
N GLY A 187 25.50 -20.91 10.01
CA GLY A 187 26.04 -19.61 10.40
C GLY A 187 26.48 -18.77 9.20
N GLU A 188 27.12 -19.39 8.20
CA GLU A 188 27.56 -18.70 6.98
C GLU A 188 26.37 -18.22 6.12
N SER A 189 25.32 -19.04 5.97
CA SER A 189 24.14 -18.66 5.17
C SER A 189 23.38 -17.49 5.78
N ILE A 190 23.33 -17.46 7.10
CA ILE A 190 22.65 -16.47 7.90
C ILE A 190 23.39 -15.13 7.86
N GLY A 191 24.73 -15.16 7.83
CA GLY A 191 25.55 -13.97 7.59
C GLY A 191 25.22 -13.30 6.26
N ARG A 192 25.19 -14.07 5.16
CA ARG A 192 24.85 -13.52 3.83
C ARG A 192 23.45 -12.90 3.76
N GLN A 193 22.48 -13.49 4.47
CA GLN A 193 21.11 -12.96 4.50
C GLN A 193 21.04 -11.59 5.21
N ARG A 194 21.88 -11.36 6.21
CA ARG A 194 21.94 -10.07 6.92
C ARG A 194 22.50 -8.97 6.02
N ASP A 195 23.62 -9.21 5.34
CA ASP A 195 24.20 -8.24 4.39
C ASP A 195 23.15 -7.79 3.37
N LEU A 196 22.40 -8.74 2.82
CA LEU A 196 21.32 -8.46 1.88
C LEU A 196 20.21 -7.63 2.53
N SER A 197 19.87 -7.90 3.79
CA SER A 197 18.89 -7.10 4.54
C SER A 197 19.36 -5.67 4.84
N ILE A 198 20.65 -5.45 5.12
CA ILE A 198 21.22 -4.12 5.33
C ILE A 198 21.24 -3.35 3.99
N GLN A 199 21.61 -4.03 2.91
CA GLN A 199 21.63 -3.44 1.58
C GLN A 199 20.22 -3.06 1.11
N ILE A 200 19.22 -3.90 1.38
CA ILE A 200 17.80 -3.54 1.19
C ILE A 200 17.43 -2.34 2.05
N GLY A 201 17.87 -2.29 3.31
CA GLY A 201 17.60 -1.14 4.20
C GLY A 201 18.15 0.17 3.66
N ASN A 202 19.41 0.17 3.22
CA ASN A 202 20.04 1.36 2.64
C ASN A 202 19.39 1.76 1.30
N GLU A 203 19.07 0.79 0.44
CA GLU A 203 18.37 1.07 -0.82
C GLU A 203 16.96 1.60 -0.56
N LEU A 204 16.28 1.14 0.49
CA LEU A 204 14.98 1.68 0.89
C LEU A 204 15.08 3.13 1.40
N ASP A 205 16.13 3.47 2.15
CA ASP A 205 16.40 4.86 2.57
C ASP A 205 16.75 5.75 1.35
N ASP A 206 17.56 5.25 0.42
CA ASP A 206 17.88 5.94 -0.83
C ASP A 206 16.64 6.12 -1.71
N HIS A 207 15.78 5.10 -1.81
CA HIS A 207 14.49 5.15 -2.48
C HIS A 207 13.53 6.14 -1.79
N ALA A 208 13.55 6.25 -0.46
CA ALA A 208 12.75 7.25 0.25
C ALA A 208 13.20 8.67 -0.11
N MET A 209 14.50 8.91 -0.21
CA MET A 209 15.04 10.20 -0.66
C MET A 209 14.69 10.49 -2.13
N LEU A 210 14.75 9.47 -3.00
CA LEU A 210 14.32 9.58 -4.40
C LEU A 210 12.82 9.87 -4.52
N LEU A 211 11.99 9.27 -3.67
CA LEU A 211 10.54 9.51 -3.65
C LEU A 211 10.21 10.95 -3.25
N ASP A 212 10.93 11.53 -2.28
CA ASP A 212 10.81 12.95 -1.93
C ASP A 212 11.17 13.86 -3.12
N GLU A 213 12.22 13.53 -3.88
CA GLU A 213 12.58 14.29 -5.10
C GLU A 213 11.51 14.15 -6.19
N VAL A 214 10.94 12.95 -6.35
CA VAL A 214 9.84 12.70 -7.28
C VAL A 214 8.61 13.51 -6.87
N ASP A 215 8.27 13.58 -5.59
CA ASP A 215 7.13 14.37 -5.08
C ASP A 215 7.32 15.87 -5.41
N GLU A 216 8.52 16.41 -5.15
CA GLU A 216 8.85 17.80 -5.49
C GLU A 216 8.76 18.07 -7.01
N ARG A 217 9.16 17.10 -7.84
CA ARG A 217 9.01 17.17 -9.31
C ARG A 217 7.54 17.10 -9.72
N VAL A 218 6.73 16.25 -9.09
CA VAL A 218 5.28 16.13 -9.34
C VAL A 218 4.58 17.44 -9.01
N ASP A 219 4.88 18.07 -7.86
CA ASP A 219 4.34 19.37 -7.47
C ASP A 219 4.66 20.47 -8.48
N ARG A 220 5.90 20.50 -8.99
CA ARG A 220 6.29 21.42 -10.06
C ARG A 220 5.53 21.18 -11.35
N HIS A 221 5.32 19.92 -11.74
CA HIS A 221 4.54 19.58 -12.94
C HIS A 221 3.05 19.90 -12.77
N GLN A 222 2.46 19.64 -11.60
CA GLN A 222 1.09 20.02 -11.28
C GLN A 222 0.90 21.54 -11.38
N GLY A 223 1.83 22.33 -10.83
CA GLY A 223 1.80 23.79 -10.94
C GLY A 223 1.95 24.30 -12.38
N GLN A 224 2.69 23.59 -13.25
CA GLN A 224 2.76 23.92 -14.68
C GLN A 224 1.47 23.54 -15.42
N LEU A 225 0.90 22.36 -15.13
CA LEU A 225 -0.37 21.92 -15.69
C LEU A 225 -1.54 22.82 -15.28
N ASP A 226 -1.57 23.32 -14.05
CA ASP A 226 -2.59 24.26 -13.59
C ASP A 226 -2.49 25.60 -14.31
N ARG A 227 -1.27 26.11 -14.52
CA ARG A 227 -1.06 27.33 -15.33
C ARG A 227 -1.46 27.10 -16.78
N ALA A 228 -1.10 25.96 -17.36
CA ALA A 228 -1.49 25.60 -18.72
C ALA A 228 -3.01 25.49 -18.87
N ASN A 229 -3.69 24.82 -17.92
CA ASN A 229 -5.15 24.73 -17.88
C ASN A 229 -5.81 26.09 -17.74
N LYS A 230 -5.26 26.98 -16.90
CA LYS A 230 -5.77 28.35 -16.77
C LYS A 230 -5.62 29.12 -18.08
N GLY A 231 -4.49 28.96 -18.77
CA GLY A 231 -4.25 29.49 -20.12
C GLY A 231 -5.27 28.97 -21.12
N LEU A 232 -5.47 27.66 -21.20
CA LEU A 232 -6.45 27.02 -22.08
C LEU A 232 -7.87 27.49 -21.80
N ASN A 233 -8.27 27.63 -20.54
CA ASN A 233 -9.60 28.09 -20.18
C ASN A 233 -9.81 29.57 -20.56
N THR A 234 -8.81 30.42 -20.35
CA THR A 234 -8.86 31.83 -20.82
C THR A 234 -8.91 31.92 -22.35
N PHE A 235 -8.17 31.07 -23.05
CA PHE A 235 -8.20 31.00 -24.51
C PHE A 235 -9.55 30.51 -25.02
N ALA A 236 -10.10 29.44 -24.44
CA ALA A 236 -11.43 28.92 -24.77
C ALA A 236 -12.52 29.98 -24.55
N ARG A 237 -12.44 30.74 -23.45
CA ARG A 237 -13.37 31.84 -23.16
C ARG A 237 -13.25 32.98 -24.16
N LYS A 238 -12.02 33.41 -24.51
CA LYS A 238 -11.79 34.42 -25.56
C LYS A 238 -12.20 33.94 -26.95
N ALA A 239 -11.98 32.67 -27.27
CA ALA A 239 -12.40 32.07 -28.53
C ALA A 239 -13.93 32.06 -28.63
N LYS A 240 -14.64 31.69 -27.56
CA LYS A 240 -16.11 31.74 -27.50
C LYS A 240 -16.66 33.16 -27.72
N GLU A 241 -16.04 34.17 -27.13
CA GLU A 241 -16.46 35.57 -27.27
C GLU A 241 -16.26 36.09 -28.71
N ASN A 242 -15.16 35.72 -29.36
CA ASN A 242 -14.85 36.16 -30.72
C ASN A 242 -15.41 35.23 -31.81
N TRP A 243 -16.05 34.13 -31.45
CA TRP A 243 -16.53 33.12 -32.40
C TRP A 243 -17.59 33.71 -33.35
N SER A 244 -18.54 34.48 -32.82
CA SER A 244 -19.58 35.13 -33.65
C SER A 244 -18.97 36.07 -34.68
N LEU A 245 -18.01 36.90 -34.29
CA LEU A 245 -17.35 37.86 -35.17
C LEU A 245 -16.51 37.14 -36.24
N THR A 246 -15.79 36.08 -35.85
CA THR A 246 -15.01 35.25 -36.78
C THR A 246 -15.91 34.58 -37.82
N VAL A 247 -17.08 34.07 -37.42
CA VAL A 247 -18.08 33.47 -38.34
C VAL A 247 -18.60 34.50 -39.33
N ILE A 248 -18.89 35.73 -38.89
CA ILE A 248 -19.34 36.82 -39.75
C ILE A 248 -18.27 37.18 -40.80
N ILE A 249 -17.01 37.34 -40.39
CA ILE A 249 -15.90 37.64 -41.33
C ILE A 249 -15.72 36.50 -42.34
N LEU A 250 -15.78 35.25 -41.88
CA LEU A 250 -15.66 34.08 -42.75
C LEU A 250 -16.80 34.03 -43.79
N LEU A 251 -18.04 34.32 -43.38
CA LEU A 251 -19.18 34.44 -44.30
C LEU A 251 -18.96 35.53 -45.36
N ILE A 252 -18.41 36.68 -44.97
CA ILE A 252 -18.08 37.77 -45.91
C ILE A 252 -17.03 37.32 -46.93
N ILE A 253 -15.98 36.63 -46.49
CA ILE A 253 -14.95 36.10 -47.39
C ILE A 253 -15.54 35.12 -48.39
N ILE A 254 -16.39 34.18 -47.93
CA ILE A 254 -17.11 33.24 -48.80
C ILE A 254 -17.98 33.98 -49.81
N LEU A 255 -18.71 35.01 -49.39
CA LEU A 255 -19.55 35.82 -50.26
C LEU A 255 -18.72 36.51 -51.36
N VAL A 256 -17.59 37.12 -51.01
CA VAL A 256 -16.69 37.77 -51.96
C VAL A 256 -16.12 36.75 -52.95
N LEU A 257 -15.71 35.57 -52.48
CA LEU A 257 -15.24 34.48 -53.33
C LEU A 257 -16.31 34.02 -54.31
N LEU A 258 -17.55 33.85 -53.85
CA LEU A 258 -18.67 33.50 -54.72
C LEU A 258 -18.90 34.56 -55.78
N ILE A 259 -18.85 35.85 -55.43
CA ILE A 259 -18.99 36.96 -56.39
C ILE A 259 -17.88 36.89 -57.45
N ILE A 260 -16.62 36.65 -57.06
CA ILE A 260 -15.49 36.54 -58.00
C ILE A 260 -15.66 35.33 -58.92
N ILE A 261 -16.22 34.22 -58.43
CA ILE A 261 -16.43 33.01 -59.23
C ILE A 261 -17.66 33.14 -60.16
N THR A 262 -18.71 33.81 -59.72
CA THR A 262 -19.95 33.96 -60.51
C THR A 262 -19.92 35.12 -61.51
N LYS A 263 -19.04 36.09 -61.31
CA LYS A 263 -18.85 37.24 -62.20
C LYS A 263 -17.73 36.98 -63.20
#